data_AF-A0AA35UTV8-F1
#
_entry.id   AF-A0AA35UTV8-F1
#
_cell.length_a   1.000
_cell.length_b   1.000
_cell.length_c   1.000
_cell.angle_alpha   90.00
_cell.angle_beta   90.00
_cell.angle_gamma   90.00
#
_symmetry.space_group_name_H-M   'P 1'
#
loop_
_entity.id
_entity.type
_entity.pdbx_description
1 polymer ?
#
loop_
_entity_poly.entity_id
_entity_poly.type
_entity_poly.pdbx_seq_one_letter_code
_entity_poly.pdbx_strand_id
1 'polypeptide(L)'
;MKKTISTLAVIAMFSLPQAAFAMDSGFDAMSKAGNHKFYVWCTGKDDYTASQSGDNAKAAQLALAGKAGKNCWPVWQGLEN
;
A
#
# COMPACT_ATOMS: atom_id res chain seq x y z
N MET A 1 -23.16 -38.32 -22.22
CA MET A 1 -21.96 -37.62 -22.74
C MET A 1 -21.62 -36.50 -21.76
N LYS A 2 -20.55 -36.66 -20.97
CA LYS A 2 -20.11 -35.65 -19.97
C LYS A 2 -19.25 -34.61 -20.69
N LYS A 3 -19.72 -33.38 -20.80
CA LYS A 3 -18.90 -32.25 -21.28
C LYS A 3 -18.23 -31.60 -20.08
N THR A 4 -17.06 -32.11 -19.70
CA THR A 4 -16.13 -31.45 -18.79
C THR A 4 -15.49 -30.27 -19.52
N ILE A 5 -16.03 -29.08 -19.30
CA ILE A 5 -15.43 -27.82 -19.77
C ILE A 5 -14.33 -27.46 -18.76
N SER A 6 -13.10 -27.37 -19.27
CA SER A 6 -11.86 -27.13 -18.56
C SER A 6 -11.88 -25.85 -17.71
N THR A 7 -11.98 -26.00 -16.39
CA THR A 7 -11.90 -24.92 -15.39
C THR A 7 -10.47 -24.47 -15.07
N LEU A 8 -9.45 -25.01 -15.76
CA LEU A 8 -8.04 -24.82 -15.40
C LEU A 8 -7.38 -23.53 -15.91
N ALA A 9 -8.03 -22.73 -16.75
CA ALA A 9 -7.35 -21.61 -17.43
C ALA A 9 -7.44 -20.24 -16.71
N VAL A 10 -8.26 -20.07 -15.67
CA VAL A 10 -8.49 -18.74 -15.04
C VAL A 10 -7.60 -18.47 -13.81
N ILE A 11 -6.93 -19.48 -13.26
CA ILE A 11 -6.19 -19.34 -11.99
C ILE A 11 -4.79 -18.70 -12.19
N ALA A 12 -4.28 -18.62 -13.43
CA ALA A 12 -2.92 -18.16 -13.70
C ALA A 12 -2.72 -16.63 -13.68
N MET A 13 -3.79 -15.82 -13.56
CA MET A 13 -3.66 -14.35 -13.55
C MET A 13 -3.47 -13.73 -12.16
N PHE A 14 -3.52 -14.51 -11.08
CA PHE A 14 -3.34 -14.01 -9.70
C PHE A 14 -1.91 -14.19 -9.15
N SER A 15 -1.00 -14.76 -9.93
CA SER A 15 0.36 -15.08 -9.49
C SER A 15 1.44 -14.23 -10.16
N LEU A 16 1.14 -13.00 -10.56
CA LEU A 16 2.22 -12.04 -10.81
C LEU A 16 2.85 -11.72 -9.45
N PRO A 17 4.13 -12.04 -9.21
CA PRO A 17 4.80 -11.56 -8.03
C PRO A 17 4.70 -10.04 -8.07
N GLN A 18 3.96 -9.45 -7.14
CA GLN A 18 4.12 -8.05 -6.81
C GLN A 18 5.59 -7.92 -6.45
N ALA A 19 6.38 -7.34 -7.36
CA ALA A 19 7.79 -7.11 -7.11
C ALA A 19 7.86 -6.39 -5.76
N ALA A 20 8.50 -7.03 -4.78
CA ALA A 20 8.75 -6.40 -3.50
C ALA A 20 9.79 -5.31 -3.76
N PHE A 21 9.32 -4.11 -4.12
CA PHE A 21 10.17 -2.95 -4.23
C PHE A 21 10.71 -2.67 -2.82
N ALA A 22 12.03 -2.78 -2.65
CA ALA A 22 12.68 -2.37 -1.43
C ALA A 22 12.39 -0.87 -1.24
N MET A 23 11.66 -0.52 -0.20
CA MET A 23 11.36 0.87 0.12
C MET A 23 12.54 1.46 0.90
N ASP A 24 12.85 2.74 0.67
CA ASP A 24 13.82 3.46 1.51
C ASP A 24 13.12 3.86 2.83
N SER A 25 13.29 3.01 3.84
CA SER A 25 12.77 3.22 5.20
C SER A 25 13.76 3.99 6.10
N GLY A 26 14.81 4.58 5.52
CA GLY A 26 15.78 5.38 6.26
C GLY A 26 15.20 6.68 6.80
N PHE A 27 15.74 7.18 7.91
CA PHE A 27 15.27 8.43 8.52
C PHE A 27 15.36 9.61 7.54
N ASP A 28 16.44 9.69 6.75
CA ASP A 28 16.62 10.73 5.74
C ASP A 28 15.54 10.69 4.64
N ALA A 29 15.05 9.49 4.31
CA ALA A 29 14.00 9.30 3.31
C ALA A 29 12.67 9.93 3.70
N MET A 30 12.39 10.06 5.00
CA MET A 30 11.18 10.73 5.49
C MET A 30 11.14 12.20 5.10
N SER A 31 12.29 12.86 4.90
CA SER A 31 12.38 14.27 4.53
C SER A 31 12.35 14.52 3.02
N LYS A 32 12.52 13.48 2.20
CA LYS A 32 12.51 13.57 0.74
C LYS A 32 11.07 13.71 0.24
N ALA A 33 10.89 14.47 -0.84
CA ALA A 33 9.66 14.47 -1.59
C ALA A 33 9.52 13.17 -2.40
N GLY A 34 8.29 12.72 -2.61
CA GLY A 34 8.00 11.56 -3.45
C GLY A 34 6.77 10.80 -3.00
N ASN A 35 6.66 9.55 -3.42
CA ASN A 35 5.55 8.68 -3.04
C ASN A 35 5.91 7.88 -1.79
N HIS A 36 5.19 8.13 -0.69
CA HIS A 36 5.45 7.45 0.58
C HIS A 36 4.45 6.32 0.78
N LYS A 37 4.93 5.16 1.22
CA LYS A 37 4.09 4.01 1.57
C LYS A 37 3.69 4.06 3.05
N PHE A 38 2.44 3.72 3.32
CA PHE A 38 1.89 3.65 4.68
C PHE A 38 1.14 2.35 4.88
N TYR A 39 1.32 1.76 6.05
CA TYR A 39 0.37 0.82 6.63
C TYR A 39 -0.69 1.62 7.38
N VAL A 40 -1.96 1.46 7.04
CA VAL A 40 -3.06 2.16 7.69
C VAL A 40 -3.71 1.19 8.66
N TRP A 41 -3.43 1.42 9.95
CA TRP A 41 -4.04 0.68 11.04
C TRP A 41 -5.39 1.31 11.38
N CYS A 42 -6.46 0.52 11.41
CA CYS A 42 -7.81 0.99 11.64
C CYS A 42 -8.54 0.19 12.72
N THR A 43 -9.30 0.90 13.56
CA THR A 43 -10.22 0.27 14.51
C THR A 43 -11.61 0.15 13.90
N GLY A 44 -12.17 -1.06 13.88
CA GLY A 44 -13.54 -1.33 13.41
C GLY A 44 -13.69 -1.54 11.90
N LYS A 45 -12.58 -1.65 11.16
CA LYS A 45 -12.53 -2.14 9.77
C LYS A 45 -11.16 -2.75 9.51
N ASP A 46 -10.98 -3.37 8.33
CA ASP A 46 -9.72 -3.96 7.94
C ASP A 46 -8.62 -2.92 7.77
N ASP A 47 -7.42 -3.30 8.21
CA ASP A 47 -6.19 -2.58 7.92
C ASP A 47 -5.85 -2.70 6.44
N TYR A 48 -5.11 -1.72 5.91
CA TYR A 48 -4.72 -1.73 4.50
C TYR A 48 -3.41 -0.99 4.29
N THR A 49 -2.84 -1.13 3.10
CA THR A 49 -1.67 -0.36 2.70
C THR A 49 -2.08 0.68 1.67
N ALA A 50 -1.53 1.89 1.77
CA ALA A 50 -1.76 2.96 0.80
C ALA A 50 -0.48 3.75 0.54
N SER A 51 -0.36 4.29 -0.67
CA SER A 51 0.69 5.24 -1.02
C SER A 51 0.11 6.64 -1.14
N GLN A 52 0.88 7.63 -0.70
CA GLN A 52 0.50 9.03 -0.81
C GLN A 52 1.73 9.86 -1.14
N SER A 53 1.63 10.68 -2.17
CA SER A 53 2.69 11.63 -2.51
C SER A 53 2.68 12.83 -1.56
N GLY A 54 3.86 13.38 -1.29
CA GLY A 54 4.03 14.60 -0.51
C GLY A 54 5.45 15.15 -0.61
N ASP A 55 5.63 16.37 -0.12
CA ASP A 55 6.95 17.02 -0.04
C ASP A 55 7.87 16.35 1.00
N ASN A 56 7.28 15.56 1.89
CA ASN A 56 7.92 14.69 2.88
C ASN A 56 6.89 13.69 3.42
N ALA A 57 7.35 12.72 4.20
CA ALA A 57 6.52 11.68 4.78
C ALA A 57 5.41 12.25 5.66
N LYS A 58 5.68 13.32 6.42
CA LYS A 58 4.68 13.94 7.30
C LYS A 58 3.54 14.59 6.51
N ALA A 59 3.86 15.32 5.45
CA ALA A 59 2.86 15.92 4.56
C ALA A 59 1.99 14.85 3.90
N ALA A 60 2.62 13.77 3.41
CA ALA A 60 1.91 12.63 2.85
C ALA A 60 1.02 11.93 3.89
N GLN A 61 1.52 11.71 5.11
CA GLN A 61 0.77 11.08 6.20
C GLN A 61 -0.49 11.90 6.57
N LEU A 62 -0.36 13.23 6.69
CA LEU A 62 -1.47 14.12 6.98
C LEU A 62 -2.54 14.09 5.86
N ALA A 63 -2.10 14.11 4.60
CA ALA A 63 -3.00 14.00 3.45
C ALA A 63 -3.74 12.66 3.42
N LEU A 64 -3.06 11.55 3.76
CA LEU A 64 -3.68 10.23 3.83
C LEU A 64 -4.62 10.09 5.03
N ALA A 65 -4.23 10.60 6.20
CA ALA A 65 -5.08 10.59 7.40
C ALA A 65 -6.41 11.32 7.19
N GLY A 66 -6.38 12.45 6.46
CA GLY A 66 -7.59 13.20 6.08
C GLY A 66 -8.58 12.39 5.22
N LYS A 67 -8.08 11.38 4.48
CA LYS A 67 -8.89 10.48 3.64
C LYS A 67 -9.33 9.21 4.38
N ALA A 68 -8.50 8.71 5.30
CA ALA A 68 -8.69 7.41 5.94
C ALA A 68 -9.82 7.38 6.99
N GLY A 69 -10.11 8.53 7.62
CA GLY A 69 -11.11 8.70 8.66
C GLY A 69 -10.54 8.65 10.09
N LYS A 70 -11.38 9.01 11.07
CA LYS A 70 -10.97 9.26 12.48
C LYS A 70 -10.45 8.04 13.24
N ASN A 71 -10.80 6.82 12.81
CA ASN A 71 -10.40 5.57 13.46
C ASN A 71 -9.25 4.89 12.72
N CYS A 72 -8.48 5.63 11.92
CA CYS A 72 -7.38 5.11 11.13
C CYS A 72 -6.12 5.94 11.29
N TRP A 73 -4.99 5.27 11.42
CA TRP A 73 -3.67 5.86 11.62
C TRP A 73 -2.70 5.33 10.56
N PRO A 74 -2.34 6.16 9.58
CA PRO A 74 -1.29 5.81 8.64
C PRO A 74 0.06 5.80 9.35
N VAL A 75 0.78 4.69 9.27
CA VAL A 75 2.13 4.48 9.81
C VAL A 75 3.08 4.35 8.64
N TRP A 76 4.07 5.24 8.57
CA TRP A 76 5.02 5.30 7.46
C TRP A 76 5.86 4.02 7.39
N GLN A 77 5.99 3.47 6.18
CA GLN A 77 6.76 2.24 5.90
C GLN A 77 8.03 2.54 5.11
N GLY A 78 8.04 3.59 4.29
CA GLY A 78 9.17 3.93 3.46
C GLY A 78 8.82 4.90 2.33
N LEU A 79 9.85 5.41 1.66
CA LEU A 79 9.72 6.05 0.35
C LEU A 79 9.77 4.97 -0.73
N GLU A 80 8.85 5.01 -1.68
CA GLU A 80 8.87 4.14 -2.86
C GLU A 80 9.99 4.62 -3.80
N ASN A 81 10.86 3.69 -4.22
CA ASN A 81 11.99 3.92 -5.13
C ASN A 81 11.56 3.93 -6.60
#